data_AF-A0A960NTM3-F1
#
_entry.id   AF-A0A960NTM3-F1
#
_cell.length_a   1.000
_cell.length_b   1.000
_cell.length_c   1.000
_cell.angle_alpha   90.00
_cell.angle_beta   90.00
_cell.angle_gamma   90.00
#
_symmetry.space_group_name_H-M   'P 1'
#
loop_
_entity.id
_entity.type
_entity.pdbx_description
1 polymer ?
#
loop_
_entity_poly.entity_id
_entity_poly.type
_entity_poly.pdbx_seq_one_letter_code
_entity_poly.pdbx_strand_id
1 'polypeptide(L)'
;MSAVNEFLLNHNLRIAQNPCVSPDFCLDWPALQADLKAGKACEYAKSRFATKAGEFTLWENAAGDCAWKLHAEDSPLADGVGICGATFFPATFANLLTLKNLIQEHDAGSTVFPSAGAKLGRSTLGVGARFTTLHWPAVEWAMSALEIGLTANQNSIPRELVYDVDAMLANRLDTVPFPFIGTNVPEGHQGQSVEGMSHGCVLSKLKTGFHRRRIAWSFNADHQPIGGKFDVREDALVKGCLLASYITFDLSPELALNQPAKLADIPADVVAKTRARVAAAGLRLDDAAFNTLLATVWTPMQKMKRRDDKYAAARRAAFTTDVGRTYLRELSIDELPGLTTPETTAIMLALCEVLGMPVNFVAPAFGFQKNTPYPDN
;
A
#
# COMPACT_ATOMS: atom_id res chain seq x y z
N MET A 1 22.58 -7.26 7.18
CA MET A 1 22.38 -6.40 6.00
C MET A 1 21.60 -7.21 4.97
N SER A 2 20.64 -6.62 4.28
CA SER A 2 19.87 -7.30 3.21
C SER A 2 20.66 -7.32 1.89
N ALA A 3 20.32 -8.25 0.98
CA ALA A 3 20.99 -8.37 -0.32
C ALA A 3 20.85 -7.11 -1.17
N VAL A 4 19.70 -6.43 -1.11
CA VAL A 4 19.49 -5.15 -1.80
C VAL A 4 20.36 -4.04 -1.23
N ASN A 5 20.51 -3.94 0.09
CA ASN A 5 21.39 -2.93 0.69
C ASN A 5 22.84 -3.17 0.29
N GLU A 6 23.29 -4.42 0.34
CA GLU A 6 24.64 -4.79 -0.10
C GLU A 6 24.86 -4.44 -1.58
N PHE A 7 23.91 -4.79 -2.46
CA PHE A 7 23.96 -4.43 -3.88
C PHE A 7 24.09 -2.91 -4.08
N LEU A 8 23.27 -2.11 -3.39
CA LEU A 8 23.29 -0.66 -3.50
C LEU A 8 24.64 -0.09 -3.04
N LEU A 9 25.16 -0.55 -1.90
CA LEU A 9 26.44 -0.09 -1.36
C LEU A 9 27.61 -0.46 -2.28
N ASN A 10 27.62 -1.67 -2.84
CA ASN A 10 28.64 -2.12 -3.79
C ASN A 10 28.65 -1.30 -5.08
N HIS A 11 27.54 -0.65 -5.42
CA HIS A 11 27.41 0.24 -6.60
C HIS A 11 27.42 1.73 -6.24
N ASN A 12 27.80 2.10 -5.01
CA ASN A 12 27.83 3.48 -4.52
C ASN A 12 26.47 4.21 -4.63
N LEU A 13 25.37 3.48 -4.51
CA LEU A 13 24.02 4.05 -4.46
C LEU A 13 23.63 4.26 -3.00
N ARG A 14 23.29 5.50 -2.60
CA ARG A 14 22.80 5.82 -1.26
C ARG A 14 21.38 6.37 -1.29
N ILE A 15 20.73 6.35 -0.12
CA ILE A 15 19.36 6.84 0.07
C ILE A 15 19.24 8.31 -0.35
N ALA A 16 20.25 9.13 -0.05
CA ALA A 16 20.25 10.55 -0.39
C ALA A 16 20.13 10.82 -1.91
N GLN A 17 20.63 9.93 -2.76
CA GLN A 17 20.53 10.09 -4.22
C GLN A 17 19.34 9.34 -4.83
N ASN A 18 18.98 8.18 -4.27
CA ASN A 18 17.87 7.38 -4.79
C ASN A 18 16.99 6.86 -3.62
N PRO A 19 16.05 7.69 -3.14
CA PRO A 19 15.21 7.30 -2.01
C PRO A 19 14.19 6.22 -2.42
N CYS A 20 13.83 5.37 -1.45
CA CYS A 20 12.83 4.30 -1.58
C CYS A 20 13.19 3.13 -2.51
N VAL A 21 14.43 3.05 -3.01
CA VAL A 21 14.90 1.86 -3.76
C VAL A 21 14.94 0.62 -2.85
N SER A 22 15.38 0.78 -1.60
CA SER A 22 15.39 -0.26 -0.58
C SER A 22 14.18 -0.15 0.36
N PRO A 23 13.68 -1.29 0.89
CA PRO A 23 12.79 -1.30 2.06
C PRO A 23 13.38 -0.58 3.28
N ASP A 24 14.70 -0.63 3.43
CA ASP A 24 15.42 -0.07 4.57
C ASP A 24 15.84 1.38 4.29
N PHE A 25 15.64 2.24 5.29
CA PHE A 25 16.20 3.59 5.32
C PHE A 25 17.51 3.64 6.13
N CYS A 26 18.14 2.50 6.36
CA CYS A 26 19.51 2.37 6.85
C CYS A 26 20.19 1.24 6.07
N LEU A 27 20.95 1.61 5.05
CA LEU A 27 21.75 0.70 4.24
C LEU A 27 23.02 0.29 4.97
N ASP A 28 23.71 1.25 5.60
CA ASP A 28 25.04 1.09 6.20
C ASP A 28 25.03 1.44 7.69
N TRP A 29 24.55 0.51 8.50
CA TRP A 29 24.44 0.70 9.95
C TRP A 29 25.80 0.97 10.63
N PRO A 30 26.90 0.25 10.33
CA PRO A 30 28.21 0.56 10.90
C PRO A 30 28.70 1.98 10.59
N ALA A 31 28.54 2.47 9.36
CA ALA A 31 28.92 3.84 9.01
C ALA A 31 28.06 4.87 9.76
N LEU A 32 26.73 4.66 9.83
CA LEU A 32 25.84 5.55 10.58
C LEU A 32 26.18 5.59 12.08
N GLN A 33 26.54 4.45 12.70
CA GLN A 33 27.00 4.44 14.09
C GLN A 33 28.26 5.28 14.31
N ALA A 34 29.21 5.22 13.38
CA ALA A 34 30.42 6.02 13.43
C ALA A 34 30.08 7.53 13.32
N ASP A 35 29.18 7.89 12.42
CA ASP A 35 28.70 9.27 12.27
C ASP A 35 27.96 9.77 13.52
N LEU A 36 27.13 8.94 14.14
CA LEU A 36 26.41 9.27 15.39
C LEU A 36 27.41 9.57 16.52
N LYS A 37 28.43 8.73 16.71
CA LYS A 37 29.49 8.93 17.73
C LYS A 37 30.34 10.18 17.43
N ALA A 38 30.54 10.50 16.16
CA ALA A 38 31.30 11.65 15.72
C ALA A 38 30.48 12.96 15.65
N GLY A 39 29.17 12.93 15.95
CA GLY A 39 28.30 14.10 15.84
C GLY A 39 28.03 14.57 14.40
N LYS A 40 28.13 13.66 13.43
CA LYS A 40 27.93 13.91 11.99
C LYS A 40 26.54 13.56 11.47
N ALA A 41 25.66 13.05 12.34
CA ALA A 41 24.24 12.84 12.06
C ALA A 41 23.40 13.90 12.76
N CYS A 42 22.25 14.23 12.19
CA CYS A 42 21.36 15.30 12.67
C CYS A 42 20.05 14.75 13.21
N GLU A 43 19.57 15.30 14.33
CA GLU A 43 18.24 15.03 14.87
C GLU A 43 17.15 15.81 14.11
N TYR A 44 16.08 15.14 13.74
CA TYR A 44 14.83 15.80 13.34
C TYR A 44 13.95 16.06 14.55
N ALA A 45 14.10 17.19 15.24
CA ALA A 45 13.34 17.48 16.48
C ALA A 45 11.81 17.39 16.33
N LYS A 46 11.29 17.65 15.12
CA LYS A 46 9.84 17.54 14.81
C LYS A 46 9.34 16.10 14.71
N SER A 47 10.22 15.12 14.61
CA SER A 47 9.89 13.69 14.51
C SER A 47 9.50 13.01 15.83
N ARG A 48 9.54 13.74 16.95
CA ARG A 48 9.27 13.15 18.28
C ARG A 48 7.91 12.47 18.36
N PHE A 49 7.89 11.20 18.77
CA PHE A 49 6.71 10.42 19.15
C PHE A 49 7.02 9.57 20.40
N ALA A 50 5.97 9.03 21.05
CA ALA A 50 6.12 8.24 22.26
C ALA A 50 5.62 6.81 22.08
N THR A 51 6.22 5.88 22.81
CA THR A 51 5.74 4.53 23.04
C THR A 51 5.80 4.23 24.55
N LYS A 52 5.39 3.04 24.97
CA LYS A 52 5.58 2.60 26.37
C LYS A 52 7.05 2.55 26.79
N ALA A 53 7.98 2.31 25.87
CA ALA A 53 9.41 2.26 26.15
C ALA A 53 10.05 3.65 26.33
N GLY A 54 9.36 4.71 25.89
CA GLY A 54 9.81 6.09 26.00
C GLY A 54 9.61 6.89 24.72
N GLU A 55 10.24 8.05 24.67
CA GLU A 55 10.17 8.94 23.51
C GLU A 55 11.23 8.58 22.47
N PHE A 56 10.87 8.66 21.20
CA PHE A 56 11.75 8.44 20.07
C PHE A 56 11.91 9.71 19.23
N THR A 57 13.06 9.85 18.58
CA THR A 57 13.30 10.81 17.50
C THR A 57 14.04 10.16 16.34
N LEU A 58 13.84 10.68 15.13
CA LEU A 58 14.52 10.28 13.91
C LEU A 58 15.82 11.06 13.73
N TRP A 59 16.89 10.34 13.37
CA TRP A 59 18.20 10.88 13.04
C TRP A 59 18.60 10.47 11.63
N GLU A 60 19.42 11.28 10.96
CA GLU A 60 19.91 10.99 9.60
C GLU A 60 21.33 11.51 9.40
N ASN A 61 22.16 10.79 8.66
CA ASN A 61 23.47 11.27 8.22
C ASN A 61 23.45 11.81 6.77
N ALA A 62 24.59 12.30 6.29
CA ALA A 62 24.69 12.88 4.94
C ALA A 62 24.42 11.88 3.79
N ALA A 63 24.53 10.57 4.04
CA ALA A 63 24.21 9.52 3.05
C ALA A 63 22.69 9.22 2.97
N GLY A 64 21.89 9.78 3.87
CA GLY A 64 20.46 9.52 4.00
C GLY A 64 20.14 8.30 4.87
N ASP A 65 21.15 7.65 5.47
CA ASP A 65 20.94 6.57 6.43
C ASP A 65 20.30 7.14 7.70
N CYS A 66 19.20 6.53 8.11
CA CYS A 66 18.36 6.97 9.22
C CYS A 66 18.46 6.03 10.42
N ALA A 67 18.33 6.58 11.62
CA ALA A 67 18.24 5.84 12.86
C ALA A 67 17.08 6.32 13.74
N TRP A 68 16.51 5.39 14.50
CA TRP A 68 15.58 5.67 15.58
C TRP A 68 16.36 5.86 16.87
N LYS A 69 16.30 7.03 17.48
CA LYS A 69 16.85 7.30 18.80
C LYS A 69 15.76 7.14 19.84
N LEU A 70 15.90 6.19 20.75
CA LEU A 70 15.13 6.14 21.99
C LEU A 70 15.83 6.99 23.05
N HIS A 71 15.11 7.92 23.67
CA HIS A 71 15.61 8.77 24.77
C HIS A 71 15.64 8.02 26.12
N ALA A 72 16.10 6.76 26.09
CA ALA A 72 16.27 5.87 27.23
C ALA A 72 17.25 4.75 26.86
N GLU A 73 17.82 4.10 27.86
CA GLU A 73 18.67 2.91 27.71
C GLU A 73 17.81 1.64 27.76
N ASP A 74 17.04 1.39 26.70
CA ASP A 74 16.24 0.18 26.50
C ASP A 74 16.41 -0.32 25.05
N SER A 75 15.95 -1.53 24.76
CA SER A 75 16.12 -2.21 23.46
C SER A 75 14.80 -2.79 22.91
N PRO A 76 13.76 -1.97 22.68
CA PRO A 76 12.49 -2.45 22.12
C PRO A 76 12.56 -2.80 20.62
N LEU A 77 13.65 -2.45 19.92
CA LEU A 77 13.89 -2.74 18.51
C LEU A 77 15.20 -3.52 18.34
N ALA A 78 15.38 -4.16 17.18
CA ALA A 78 16.58 -4.94 16.89
C ALA A 78 17.80 -4.04 16.60
N ASP A 79 18.99 -4.57 16.89
CA ASP A 79 20.31 -3.97 16.59
C ASP A 79 20.57 -2.61 17.28
N GLY A 80 20.03 -2.45 18.48
CA GLY A 80 20.21 -1.26 19.32
C GLY A 80 21.63 -1.06 19.82
N VAL A 81 22.10 0.19 19.79
CA VAL A 81 23.41 0.59 20.33
C VAL A 81 23.26 1.80 21.25
N GLY A 82 23.77 1.68 22.47
CA GLY A 82 23.81 2.76 23.45
C GLY A 82 24.86 3.83 23.07
N ILE A 83 24.44 5.09 23.03
CA ILE A 83 25.27 6.27 22.77
C ILE A 83 24.79 7.41 23.69
N CYS A 84 25.64 7.84 24.62
CA CYS A 84 25.41 8.99 25.50
C CYS A 84 24.05 8.98 26.24
N GLY A 85 23.66 7.84 26.85
CA GLY A 85 22.42 7.72 27.63
C GLY A 85 21.14 7.54 26.79
N ALA A 86 21.28 7.22 25.50
CA ALA A 86 20.19 6.91 24.58
C ALA A 86 20.53 5.66 23.76
N THR A 87 19.52 4.91 23.31
CA THR A 87 19.72 3.78 22.39
C THR A 87 19.35 4.16 20.96
N PHE A 88 20.20 3.86 19.99
CA PHE A 88 19.94 4.07 18.57
C PHE A 88 19.74 2.74 17.85
N PHE A 89 18.76 2.69 16.94
CA PHE A 89 18.43 1.52 16.14
C PHE A 89 18.45 1.87 14.65
N PRO A 90 18.88 0.97 13.75
CA PRO A 90 18.83 1.23 12.33
C PRO A 90 17.36 1.32 11.86
N ALA A 91 17.08 2.25 10.94
CA ALA A 91 15.79 2.37 10.29
C ALA A 91 15.59 1.27 9.23
N THR A 92 15.52 0.02 9.67
CA THR A 92 15.14 -1.13 8.83
C THR A 92 13.62 -1.24 8.71
N PHE A 93 13.14 -1.88 7.65
CA PHE A 93 11.70 -2.13 7.48
C PHE A 93 11.14 -3.00 8.61
N ALA A 94 11.90 -3.99 9.09
CA ALA A 94 11.52 -4.83 10.22
C ALA A 94 11.33 -4.00 11.51
N ASN A 95 12.26 -3.09 11.83
CA ASN A 95 12.13 -2.19 12.97
C ASN A 95 10.95 -1.22 12.79
N LEU A 96 10.67 -0.76 11.57
CA LEU A 96 9.49 0.07 11.28
C LEU A 96 8.18 -0.67 11.57
N LEU A 97 8.06 -1.95 11.20
CA LEU A 97 6.87 -2.77 11.49
C LEU A 97 6.68 -2.94 13.01
N THR A 98 7.75 -3.19 13.76
CA THR A 98 7.70 -3.25 15.22
C THR A 98 7.29 -1.91 15.82
N LEU A 99 7.86 -0.80 15.33
CA LEU A 99 7.51 0.56 15.77
C LEU A 99 6.03 0.88 15.54
N LYS A 100 5.43 0.41 14.44
CA LYS A 100 3.99 0.59 14.22
C LYS A 100 3.15 0.02 15.37
N ASN A 101 3.47 -1.19 15.81
CA ASN A 101 2.79 -1.81 16.95
C ASN A 101 3.02 -0.99 18.23
N LEU A 102 4.28 -0.69 18.57
CA LEU A 102 4.61 0.04 19.80
C LEU A 102 3.96 1.43 19.86
N ILE A 103 3.90 2.14 18.73
CA ILE A 103 3.23 3.45 18.65
C ILE A 103 1.72 3.29 18.81
N GLN A 104 1.08 2.35 18.09
CA GLN A 104 -0.37 2.22 18.11
C GLN A 104 -0.92 1.56 19.39
N GLU A 105 -0.12 0.74 20.07
CA GLU A 105 -0.44 0.21 21.40
C GLU A 105 -0.40 1.31 22.48
N HIS A 106 0.53 2.26 22.34
CA HIS A 106 0.60 3.43 23.22
C HIS A 106 -0.47 4.47 22.89
N ASP A 107 -0.72 4.68 21.59
CA ASP A 107 -1.64 5.68 21.07
C ASP A 107 -2.31 5.20 19.77
N ALA A 108 -3.48 4.58 19.92
CA ALA A 108 -4.27 4.08 18.80
C ALA A 108 -4.71 5.18 17.81
N GLY A 109 -4.70 6.45 18.24
CA GLY A 109 -5.01 7.63 17.42
C GLY A 109 -3.78 8.26 16.76
N SER A 110 -2.61 7.61 16.82
CA SER A 110 -1.40 8.11 16.17
C SER A 110 -1.56 8.16 14.64
N THR A 111 -1.10 9.25 14.04
CA THR A 111 -1.11 9.47 12.59
C THR A 111 0.29 9.42 11.98
N VAL A 112 1.24 8.79 12.67
CA VAL A 112 2.59 8.49 12.13
C VAL A 112 2.49 7.54 10.94
N PHE A 113 1.63 6.53 11.04
CA PHE A 113 1.40 5.53 10.00
C PHE A 113 0.12 5.80 9.21
N PRO A 114 0.06 5.35 7.94
CA PRO A 114 -1.18 5.42 7.17
C PRO A 114 -2.27 4.54 7.81
N SER A 115 -3.52 4.95 7.66
CA SER A 115 -4.68 4.29 8.27
C SER A 115 -5.91 4.31 7.36
N ALA A 116 -6.89 3.49 7.72
CA ALA A 116 -8.24 3.49 7.13
C ALA A 116 -9.22 4.40 7.90
N GLY A 117 -8.73 5.19 8.85
CA GLY A 117 -9.55 5.92 9.82
C GLY A 117 -10.21 7.20 9.28
N ALA A 118 -10.95 7.88 10.17
CA ALA A 118 -11.62 9.15 9.90
C ALA A 118 -12.52 9.10 8.63
N LYS A 119 -12.39 10.06 7.73
CA LYS A 119 -13.19 10.14 6.49
C LYS A 119 -12.57 9.38 5.31
N LEU A 120 -11.38 8.78 5.48
CA LEU A 120 -10.61 8.20 4.38
C LEU A 120 -11.35 7.07 3.67
N GLY A 121 -12.16 6.27 4.38
CA GLY A 121 -13.00 5.22 3.80
C GLY A 121 -14.34 5.69 3.24
N ARG A 122 -14.61 7.01 3.22
CA ARG A 122 -15.85 7.62 2.69
C ARG A 122 -15.58 8.57 1.53
N SER A 123 -14.54 9.38 1.64
CA SER A 123 -14.13 10.36 0.63
C SER A 123 -12.66 10.68 0.81
N THR A 124 -11.89 10.52 -0.25
CA THR A 124 -10.44 10.77 -0.26
C THR A 124 -10.01 11.13 -1.68
N LEU A 125 -8.89 11.84 -1.79
CA LEU A 125 -8.19 12.07 -3.06
C LEU A 125 -6.91 11.23 -3.06
N GLY A 126 -6.75 10.42 -4.10
CA GLY A 126 -5.51 9.73 -4.41
C GLY A 126 -4.45 10.70 -4.91
N VAL A 127 -3.36 10.87 -4.16
CA VAL A 127 -2.23 11.70 -4.57
C VAL A 127 -1.04 10.80 -4.82
N GLY A 128 -0.89 10.38 -6.07
CA GLY A 128 0.27 9.64 -6.55
C GLY A 128 1.27 10.53 -7.26
N ALA A 129 2.55 10.28 -7.01
CA ALA A 129 3.62 10.84 -7.82
C ALA A 129 4.53 9.71 -8.29
N ARG A 130 5.00 9.84 -9.53
CA ARG A 130 5.96 8.93 -10.12
C ARG A 130 7.35 9.52 -10.01
N PHE A 131 8.36 8.68 -9.84
CA PHE A 131 9.78 9.06 -9.93
C PHE A 131 10.26 10.09 -8.91
N THR A 132 9.47 10.40 -7.87
CA THR A 132 9.88 11.39 -6.87
C THR A 132 9.17 11.24 -5.53
N THR A 133 9.95 11.43 -4.47
CA THR A 133 9.46 11.58 -3.09
C THR A 133 9.29 13.05 -2.69
N LEU A 134 9.69 14.00 -3.56
CA LEU A 134 9.74 15.43 -3.26
C LEU A 134 8.35 16.07 -3.09
N HIS A 135 7.30 15.39 -3.55
CA HIS A 135 5.93 15.88 -3.46
C HIS A 135 5.36 15.79 -2.03
N TRP A 136 5.82 14.86 -1.19
CA TRP A 136 5.18 14.58 0.10
C TRP A 136 5.09 15.81 1.03
N PRO A 137 6.13 16.66 1.20
CA PRO A 137 6.01 17.86 2.02
C PRO A 137 4.93 18.84 1.53
N ALA A 138 4.74 18.95 0.21
CA ALA A 138 3.70 19.80 -0.36
C ALA A 138 2.29 19.20 -0.10
N VAL A 139 2.13 17.88 -0.22
CA VAL A 139 0.87 17.20 0.13
C VAL A 139 0.56 17.35 1.62
N GLU A 140 1.56 17.23 2.49
CA GLU A 140 1.42 17.42 3.94
C GLU A 140 1.04 18.86 4.30
N TRP A 141 1.64 19.83 3.61
CA TRP A 141 1.27 21.23 3.72
C TRP A 141 -0.20 21.45 3.30
N ALA A 142 -0.61 20.91 2.16
CA ALA A 142 -1.99 21.04 1.67
C ALA A 142 -3.01 20.39 2.63
N MET A 143 -2.73 19.16 3.09
CA MET A 143 -3.54 18.49 4.11
C MET A 143 -3.64 19.32 5.40
N SER A 144 -2.54 19.93 5.84
CA SER A 144 -2.52 20.78 7.03
C SER A 144 -3.30 22.09 6.84
N ALA A 145 -3.21 22.70 5.66
CA ALA A 145 -3.88 23.97 5.36
C ALA A 145 -5.39 23.79 5.19
N LEU A 146 -5.82 22.65 4.66
CA LEU A 146 -7.22 22.30 4.43
C LEU A 146 -7.86 21.52 5.59
N GLU A 147 -7.04 21.06 6.54
CA GLU A 147 -7.46 20.19 7.66
C GLU A 147 -8.19 18.91 7.18
N ILE A 148 -7.74 18.35 6.05
CA ILE A 148 -8.30 17.12 5.47
C ILE A 148 -7.26 16.02 5.37
N GLY A 149 -7.70 14.79 5.60
CA GLY A 149 -6.93 13.58 5.32
C GLY A 149 -7.09 13.15 3.87
N LEU A 150 -5.99 12.74 3.24
CA LEU A 150 -5.95 12.24 1.86
C LEU A 150 -5.29 10.85 1.80
N THR A 151 -5.48 10.17 0.68
CA THR A 151 -4.63 9.06 0.25
C THR A 151 -3.33 9.65 -0.29
N ALA A 152 -2.49 10.10 0.64
CA ALA A 152 -1.33 10.95 0.41
C ALA A 152 -0.08 10.20 -0.10
N ASN A 153 -0.20 8.89 -0.28
CA ASN A 153 0.76 8.04 -0.99
C ASN A 153 -0.05 7.11 -1.88
N GLN A 154 0.25 7.05 -3.17
CA GLN A 154 -0.46 6.17 -4.10
C GLN A 154 0.42 5.85 -5.31
N ASN A 155 0.57 4.56 -5.61
CA ASN A 155 1.23 4.10 -6.83
C ASN A 155 0.69 2.74 -7.24
N SER A 156 0.66 2.48 -8.55
CA SER A 156 0.19 1.21 -9.11
C SER A 156 1.20 0.08 -8.85
N ILE A 157 0.73 -1.09 -8.41
CA ILE A 157 1.57 -2.24 -8.13
C ILE A 157 1.06 -3.45 -8.93
N PRO A 158 1.85 -4.03 -9.83
CA PRO A 158 3.31 -3.95 -9.81
C PRO A 158 3.89 -3.09 -10.93
N ARG A 159 3.07 -2.24 -11.54
CA ARG A 159 3.48 -1.41 -12.68
C ARG A 159 4.53 -0.38 -12.29
N GLU A 160 4.28 0.39 -11.25
CA GLU A 160 5.12 1.51 -10.87
C GLU A 160 6.18 1.13 -9.85
N LEU A 161 5.81 0.33 -8.85
CA LEU A 161 6.68 -0.06 -7.74
C LEU A 161 7.04 -1.55 -7.77
N VAL A 162 8.27 -1.84 -7.36
CA VAL A 162 8.77 -3.21 -7.13
C VAL A 162 8.23 -3.72 -5.79
N TYR A 163 7.49 -4.82 -5.80
CA TYR A 163 7.03 -5.47 -4.56
C TYR A 163 7.89 -6.66 -4.14
N ASP A 164 8.77 -7.14 -5.04
CA ASP A 164 9.68 -8.26 -4.80
C ASP A 164 11.11 -7.86 -5.24
N VAL A 165 11.86 -7.26 -4.30
CA VAL A 165 13.22 -6.78 -4.55
C VAL A 165 14.20 -7.93 -4.81
N ASP A 166 13.94 -9.13 -4.29
CA ASP A 166 14.78 -10.29 -4.55
C ASP A 166 14.58 -10.80 -5.98
N ALA A 167 13.35 -10.77 -6.50
CA ALA A 167 13.09 -11.01 -7.92
C ALA A 167 13.73 -9.93 -8.81
N MET A 168 13.75 -8.67 -8.38
CA MET A 168 14.48 -7.60 -9.08
C MET A 168 15.97 -7.91 -9.20
N LEU A 169 16.63 -8.21 -8.09
CA LEU A 169 18.06 -8.53 -8.09
C LEU A 169 18.39 -9.80 -8.88
N ALA A 170 17.49 -10.78 -8.87
CA ALA A 170 17.62 -12.01 -9.63
C ALA A 170 17.23 -11.87 -11.11
N ASN A 171 16.86 -10.68 -11.59
CA ASN A 171 16.36 -10.43 -12.94
C ASN A 171 15.17 -11.35 -13.33
N ARG A 172 14.24 -11.53 -12.39
CA ARG A 172 13.02 -12.35 -12.52
C ARG A 172 11.73 -11.52 -12.54
N LEU A 173 11.85 -10.19 -12.60
CA LEU A 173 10.70 -9.32 -12.79
C LEU A 173 10.08 -9.52 -14.17
N ASP A 174 8.78 -9.27 -14.26
CA ASP A 174 8.05 -9.45 -15.49
C ASP A 174 7.79 -8.11 -16.20
N THR A 175 7.00 -8.15 -17.26
CA THR A 175 6.40 -6.98 -17.90
C THR A 175 4.92 -6.88 -17.53
N VAL A 176 4.41 -5.67 -17.41
CA VAL A 176 3.00 -5.40 -17.14
C VAL A 176 2.37 -4.63 -18.30
N PRO A 177 1.10 -4.88 -18.64
CA PRO A 177 0.35 -4.00 -19.51
C PRO A 177 0.27 -2.60 -18.92
N PHE A 178 0.47 -1.60 -19.79
CA PHE A 178 0.18 -0.22 -19.49
C PHE A 178 -0.72 0.35 -20.61
N PRO A 179 -2.04 0.05 -20.56
CA PRO A 179 -2.98 0.35 -21.64
C PRO A 179 -2.95 1.81 -22.08
N PHE A 180 -2.78 2.73 -21.12
CA PHE A 180 -2.74 4.17 -21.36
C PHE A 180 -1.61 4.64 -22.28
N ILE A 181 -0.51 3.89 -22.39
CA ILE A 181 0.59 4.20 -23.34
C ILE A 181 0.67 3.18 -24.48
N GLY A 182 -0.30 2.26 -24.57
CA GLY A 182 -0.39 1.27 -25.64
C GLY A 182 0.74 0.25 -25.69
N THR A 183 1.47 0.03 -24.60
CA THR A 183 2.59 -0.93 -24.55
C THR A 183 2.74 -1.58 -23.17
N ASN A 184 3.69 -2.51 -23.07
CA ASN A 184 4.11 -3.11 -21.81
C ASN A 184 5.31 -2.36 -21.23
N VAL A 185 5.40 -2.29 -19.90
CA VAL A 185 6.56 -1.76 -19.18
C VAL A 185 7.14 -2.82 -18.26
N PRO A 186 8.43 -2.74 -17.89
CA PRO A 186 8.96 -3.57 -16.81
C PRO A 186 8.17 -3.36 -15.52
N GLU A 187 7.98 -4.43 -14.76
CA GLU A 187 7.50 -4.35 -13.39
C GLU A 187 8.37 -3.38 -12.58
N GLY A 188 7.73 -2.51 -11.82
CA GLY A 188 8.42 -1.53 -10.99
C GLY A 188 9.29 -0.56 -11.78
N HIS A 189 8.82 -0.11 -12.96
CA HIS A 189 9.62 0.72 -13.88
C HIS A 189 10.16 2.03 -13.27
N GLN A 190 9.71 2.43 -12.07
CA GLN A 190 10.23 3.59 -11.36
C GLN A 190 11.49 3.29 -10.53
N GLY A 191 11.82 2.02 -10.31
CA GLY A 191 12.99 1.59 -9.53
C GLY A 191 12.84 1.78 -8.02
N GLN A 192 11.64 2.13 -7.53
CA GLN A 192 11.32 2.24 -6.11
C GLN A 192 10.55 1.01 -5.65
N SER A 193 10.81 0.56 -4.42
CA SER A 193 10.09 -0.56 -3.82
C SER A 193 8.82 -0.07 -3.10
N VAL A 194 7.82 -0.94 -2.99
CA VAL A 194 6.59 -0.68 -2.22
C VAL A 194 6.90 -0.43 -0.74
N GLU A 195 7.79 -1.25 -0.18
CA GLU A 195 8.23 -1.13 1.21
C GLU A 195 9.03 0.16 1.42
N GLY A 196 9.92 0.50 0.49
CA GLY A 196 10.67 1.76 0.51
C GLY A 196 9.75 2.97 0.44
N MET A 197 8.76 2.98 -0.45
CA MET A 197 7.77 4.06 -0.54
C MET A 197 6.93 4.18 0.74
N SER A 198 6.57 3.04 1.35
CA SER A 198 5.88 3.00 2.64
C SER A 198 6.72 3.65 3.74
N HIS A 199 7.98 3.24 3.85
CA HIS A 199 8.91 3.69 4.87
C HIS A 199 9.21 5.18 4.69
N GLY A 200 9.60 5.59 3.48
CA GLY A 200 9.93 6.98 3.16
C GLY A 200 8.79 7.94 3.42
N CYS A 201 7.55 7.55 3.12
CA CYS A 201 6.39 8.41 3.39
C CYS A 201 6.18 8.61 4.90
N VAL A 202 6.35 7.56 5.71
CA VAL A 202 6.31 7.67 7.19
C VAL A 202 7.42 8.59 7.70
N LEU A 203 8.64 8.44 7.19
CA LEU A 203 9.75 9.34 7.54
C LEU A 203 9.45 10.78 7.16
N SER A 204 8.84 11.03 6.00
CA SER A 204 8.42 12.38 5.59
C SER A 204 7.47 12.99 6.63
N LYS A 205 6.44 12.25 7.07
CA LYS A 205 5.46 12.74 8.06
C LYS A 205 6.10 13.06 9.40
N LEU A 206 7.17 12.35 9.75
CA LEU A 206 7.96 12.58 10.94
C LEU A 206 8.88 13.80 10.79
N LYS A 207 9.66 13.88 9.70
CA LYS A 207 10.62 14.96 9.42
C LYS A 207 9.93 16.32 9.38
N THR A 208 8.75 16.42 8.77
CA THR A 208 7.99 17.68 8.69
C THR A 208 7.20 17.99 9.97
N GLY A 209 6.97 16.99 10.82
CA GLY A 209 6.10 17.08 11.99
C GLY A 209 4.61 16.97 11.69
N PHE A 210 4.22 16.57 10.47
CA PHE A 210 2.81 16.43 10.07
C PHE A 210 2.01 15.54 11.02
N HIS A 211 2.58 14.43 11.50
CA HIS A 211 1.91 13.51 12.43
C HIS A 211 1.39 14.19 13.71
N ARG A 212 1.99 15.30 14.15
CA ARG A 212 1.53 16.05 15.33
C ARG A 212 0.20 16.76 15.11
N ARG A 213 -0.22 16.94 13.86
CA ARG A 213 -1.51 17.53 13.48
C ARG A 213 -2.70 16.59 13.72
N ARG A 214 -2.45 15.29 13.96
CA ARG A 214 -3.51 14.28 14.13
C ARG A 214 -4.47 14.17 12.94
N ILE A 215 -3.98 14.51 11.75
CA ILE A 215 -4.74 14.33 10.50
C ILE A 215 -4.41 12.93 9.97
N ALA A 216 -5.43 12.09 9.86
CA ALA A 216 -5.30 10.76 9.28
C ALA A 216 -4.94 10.87 7.79
N TRP A 217 -4.10 9.96 7.30
CA TRP A 217 -3.75 9.84 5.88
C TRP A 217 -3.70 8.37 5.50
N SER A 218 -3.80 8.07 4.21
CA SER A 218 -3.79 6.70 3.67
C SER A 218 -2.66 6.49 2.66
N PHE A 219 -2.26 5.23 2.51
CA PHE A 219 -1.43 4.75 1.41
C PHE A 219 -2.22 3.73 0.59
N ASN A 220 -2.47 4.04 -0.69
CA ASN A 220 -3.09 3.13 -1.65
C ASN A 220 -2.04 2.35 -2.45
N ALA A 221 -2.07 1.03 -2.27
CA ALA A 221 -1.43 0.06 -3.14
C ALA A 221 -2.35 -0.17 -4.34
N ASP A 222 -2.18 0.68 -5.36
CA ASP A 222 -3.13 0.89 -6.44
C ASP A 222 -2.99 -0.19 -7.53
N HIS A 223 -4.05 -0.41 -8.33
CA HIS A 223 -4.09 -1.35 -9.45
C HIS A 223 -3.37 -2.69 -9.23
N GLN A 224 -3.69 -3.41 -8.14
CA GLN A 224 -3.16 -4.76 -7.95
C GLN A 224 -3.88 -5.76 -8.84
N PRO A 225 -3.21 -6.33 -9.85
CA PRO A 225 -3.83 -7.26 -10.77
C PRO A 225 -4.22 -8.53 -10.02
N ILE A 226 -5.50 -8.89 -10.13
CA ILE A 226 -6.00 -10.20 -9.73
C ILE A 226 -5.76 -11.18 -10.87
N GLY A 227 -5.14 -12.31 -10.56
CA GLY A 227 -4.95 -13.40 -11.52
C GLY A 227 -3.70 -13.31 -12.38
N GLY A 228 -3.66 -14.16 -13.41
CA GLY A 228 -2.51 -14.32 -14.30
C GLY A 228 -1.21 -14.72 -13.60
N LYS A 229 -0.09 -14.27 -14.15
CA LYS A 229 1.27 -14.60 -13.70
C LYS A 229 1.65 -14.03 -12.33
N PHE A 230 0.86 -13.08 -11.80
CA PHE A 230 1.12 -12.45 -10.50
C PHE A 230 0.63 -13.29 -9.31
N ASP A 231 -0.24 -14.28 -9.55
CA ASP A 231 -0.69 -15.21 -8.51
C ASP A 231 0.49 -16.02 -7.93
N VAL A 232 1.55 -16.28 -8.72
CA VAL A 232 2.71 -17.07 -8.28
C VAL A 232 3.57 -16.36 -7.23
N ARG A 233 3.51 -15.03 -7.16
CA ARG A 233 4.21 -14.18 -6.19
C ARG A 233 3.25 -13.40 -5.30
N GLU A 234 2.03 -13.90 -5.15
CA GLU A 234 0.96 -13.26 -4.38
C GLU A 234 1.35 -13.00 -2.92
N ASP A 235 2.07 -13.94 -2.28
CA ASP A 235 2.49 -13.80 -0.88
C ASP A 235 3.55 -12.69 -0.71
N ALA A 236 4.46 -12.55 -1.68
CA ALA A 236 5.42 -11.46 -1.70
C ALA A 236 4.73 -10.10 -1.89
N LEU A 237 3.73 -10.02 -2.79
CA LEU A 237 2.94 -8.80 -2.98
C LEU A 237 2.20 -8.41 -1.69
N VAL A 238 1.59 -9.38 -1.02
CA VAL A 238 0.88 -9.17 0.24
C VAL A 238 1.85 -8.66 1.32
N LYS A 239 3.01 -9.30 1.46
CA LYS A 239 4.04 -8.91 2.42
C LYS A 239 4.55 -7.49 2.17
N GLY A 240 4.91 -7.16 0.93
CA GLY A 240 5.44 -5.84 0.57
C GLY A 240 4.43 -4.70 0.78
N CYS A 241 3.13 -5.00 0.68
CA CYS A 241 2.06 -4.02 0.88
C CYS A 241 1.51 -3.95 2.32
N LEU A 242 2.19 -4.54 3.32
CA LEU A 242 1.70 -4.59 4.71
C LEU A 242 1.38 -3.21 5.31
N LEU A 243 2.09 -2.15 4.90
CA LEU A 243 1.83 -0.79 5.36
C LEU A 243 0.82 -0.01 4.51
N ALA A 244 0.40 -0.51 3.33
CA ALA A 244 -0.67 0.12 2.58
C ALA A 244 -1.98 0.04 3.38
N SER A 245 -2.63 1.15 3.66
CA SER A 245 -3.91 1.18 4.38
C SER A 245 -5.12 1.08 3.45
N TYR A 246 -4.87 0.94 2.16
CA TYR A 246 -5.87 0.89 1.10
C TYR A 246 -5.31 0.02 -0.03
N ILE A 247 -6.07 -1.00 -0.45
CA ILE A 247 -5.74 -1.90 -1.55
C ILE A 247 -6.77 -1.73 -2.66
N THR A 248 -6.30 -1.53 -3.88
CA THR A 248 -7.14 -1.51 -5.08
C THR A 248 -6.97 -2.83 -5.82
N PHE A 249 -8.02 -3.65 -5.84
CA PHE A 249 -8.03 -4.93 -6.53
C PHE A 249 -8.51 -4.74 -7.96
N ASP A 250 -7.60 -4.85 -8.92
CA ASP A 250 -7.88 -4.72 -10.34
C ASP A 250 -8.21 -6.09 -10.93
N LEU A 251 -9.49 -6.28 -11.25
CA LEU A 251 -10.00 -7.53 -11.83
C LEU A 251 -9.96 -7.52 -13.36
N SER A 252 -9.60 -6.39 -13.98
CA SER A 252 -9.59 -6.23 -15.43
C SER A 252 -8.73 -7.28 -16.15
N PRO A 253 -7.52 -7.64 -15.68
CA PRO A 253 -6.70 -8.66 -16.34
C PRO A 253 -7.35 -10.05 -16.39
N GLU A 254 -8.01 -10.48 -15.30
CA GLU A 254 -8.67 -11.78 -15.25
C GLU A 254 -9.97 -11.78 -16.07
N LEU A 255 -10.74 -10.69 -15.99
CA LEU A 255 -11.97 -10.51 -16.77
C LEU A 255 -11.69 -10.49 -18.28
N ALA A 256 -10.57 -9.90 -18.71
CA ALA A 256 -10.15 -9.85 -20.11
C ALA A 256 -9.86 -11.24 -20.72
N LEU A 257 -9.67 -12.29 -19.91
CA LEU A 257 -9.52 -13.66 -20.41
C LEU A 257 -10.82 -14.20 -21.03
N ASN A 258 -11.97 -13.61 -20.70
CA ASN A 258 -13.30 -14.00 -21.18
C ASN A 258 -13.59 -15.50 -20.99
N GLN A 259 -13.29 -16.01 -19.79
CA GLN A 259 -13.48 -17.41 -19.41
C GLN A 259 -14.54 -17.53 -18.31
N PRO A 260 -15.84 -17.53 -18.66
CA PRO A 260 -16.91 -17.64 -17.67
C PRO A 260 -16.85 -18.99 -16.95
N ALA A 261 -17.15 -18.97 -15.66
CA ALA A 261 -17.27 -20.19 -14.86
C ALA A 261 -18.49 -21.02 -15.29
N LYS A 262 -18.52 -22.31 -14.94
CA LYS A 262 -19.76 -23.08 -15.06
C LYS A 262 -20.68 -22.69 -13.90
N LEU A 263 -21.94 -22.42 -14.19
CA LEU A 263 -22.91 -22.03 -13.15
C LEU A 263 -23.04 -23.09 -12.04
N ALA A 264 -22.89 -24.37 -12.38
CA ALA A 264 -22.91 -25.48 -11.43
C ALA A 264 -21.75 -25.44 -10.41
N ASP A 265 -20.67 -24.73 -10.70
CA ASP A 265 -19.52 -24.57 -9.80
C ASP A 265 -19.73 -23.41 -8.81
N ILE A 266 -20.83 -22.66 -8.96
CA ILE A 266 -21.18 -21.54 -8.08
C ILE A 266 -22.13 -22.05 -6.99
N PRO A 267 -21.78 -21.91 -5.69
CA PRO A 267 -22.65 -22.38 -4.61
C PRO A 267 -24.06 -21.79 -4.70
N ALA A 268 -25.08 -22.65 -4.60
CA ALA A 268 -26.48 -22.24 -4.77
C ALA A 268 -26.90 -21.13 -3.79
N ASP A 269 -26.36 -21.12 -2.57
CA ASP A 269 -26.63 -20.08 -1.59
C ASP A 269 -26.00 -18.73 -1.98
N VAL A 270 -24.81 -18.73 -2.62
CA VAL A 270 -24.18 -17.54 -3.19
C VAL A 270 -25.03 -16.98 -4.32
N VAL A 271 -25.51 -17.84 -5.23
CA VAL A 271 -26.42 -17.44 -6.33
C VAL A 271 -27.67 -16.76 -5.76
N ALA A 272 -28.35 -17.42 -4.82
CA ALA A 272 -29.59 -16.93 -4.22
C ALA A 272 -29.40 -15.59 -3.46
N LYS A 273 -28.36 -15.49 -2.63
CA LYS A 273 -28.06 -14.26 -1.86
C LYS A 273 -27.66 -13.11 -2.79
N THR A 274 -26.83 -13.37 -3.80
CA THR A 274 -26.42 -12.35 -4.78
C THR A 274 -27.64 -11.81 -5.52
N ARG A 275 -28.54 -12.70 -5.97
CA ARG A 275 -29.78 -12.31 -6.64
C ARG A 275 -30.68 -11.45 -5.73
N ALA A 276 -30.84 -11.85 -4.47
CA ALA A 276 -31.62 -11.09 -3.50
C ALA A 276 -31.06 -9.68 -3.29
N ARG A 277 -29.73 -9.54 -3.20
CA ARG A 277 -29.07 -8.23 -3.05
C ARG A 277 -29.22 -7.34 -4.28
N VAL A 278 -29.04 -7.89 -5.48
CA VAL A 278 -29.23 -7.15 -6.74
C VAL A 278 -30.68 -6.65 -6.85
N ALA A 279 -31.65 -7.51 -6.52
CA ALA A 279 -33.06 -7.12 -6.49
C ALA A 279 -33.35 -6.03 -5.44
N ALA A 280 -32.73 -6.11 -4.25
CA ALA A 280 -32.86 -5.10 -3.21
C ALA A 280 -32.28 -3.73 -3.61
N ALA A 281 -31.30 -3.70 -4.53
CA ALA A 281 -30.78 -2.48 -5.15
C ALA A 281 -31.69 -1.93 -6.26
N GLY A 282 -32.84 -2.56 -6.53
CA GLY A 282 -33.82 -2.11 -7.52
C GLY A 282 -33.55 -2.58 -8.96
N LEU A 283 -32.51 -3.39 -9.18
CA LEU A 283 -32.18 -3.92 -10.50
C LEU A 283 -32.85 -5.26 -10.74
N ARG A 284 -33.42 -5.44 -11.94
CA ARG A 284 -34.08 -6.68 -12.37
C ARG A 284 -33.41 -7.20 -13.62
N LEU A 285 -32.71 -8.32 -13.46
CA LEU A 285 -32.18 -9.13 -14.54
C LEU A 285 -33.10 -10.33 -14.74
N ASP A 286 -33.33 -10.72 -15.99
CA ASP A 286 -33.88 -12.05 -16.25
C ASP A 286 -32.87 -13.15 -15.85
N ASP A 287 -33.35 -14.39 -15.76
CA ASP A 287 -32.53 -15.49 -15.28
C ASP A 287 -31.32 -15.78 -16.16
N ALA A 288 -31.45 -15.61 -17.48
CA ALA A 288 -30.37 -15.86 -18.41
C ALA A 288 -29.26 -14.80 -18.24
N ALA A 289 -29.63 -13.52 -18.27
CA ALA A 289 -28.71 -12.40 -18.11
C ALA A 289 -28.01 -12.43 -16.74
N PHE A 290 -28.74 -12.71 -15.66
CA PHE A 290 -28.16 -12.85 -14.34
C PHE A 290 -27.15 -14.00 -14.29
N ASN A 291 -27.51 -15.18 -14.79
CA ASN A 291 -26.64 -16.36 -14.74
C ASN A 291 -25.39 -16.16 -15.59
N THR A 292 -25.51 -15.55 -16.77
CA THR A 292 -24.37 -15.21 -17.63
C THR A 292 -23.43 -14.24 -16.94
N LEU A 293 -23.93 -13.11 -16.42
CA LEU A 293 -23.08 -12.13 -15.75
C LEU A 293 -22.40 -12.71 -14.50
N LEU A 294 -23.16 -13.46 -13.69
CA LEU A 294 -22.63 -14.13 -12.51
C LEU A 294 -21.49 -15.10 -12.89
N ALA A 295 -21.68 -15.91 -13.93
CA ALA A 295 -20.65 -16.82 -14.43
C ALA A 295 -19.41 -16.07 -14.93
N THR A 296 -19.58 -14.93 -15.61
CA THR A 296 -18.47 -14.11 -16.10
C THR A 296 -17.59 -13.57 -14.97
N VAL A 297 -18.19 -13.06 -13.89
CA VAL A 297 -17.43 -12.39 -12.82
C VAL A 297 -16.98 -13.33 -11.69
N TRP A 298 -17.52 -14.55 -11.63
CA TRP A 298 -17.29 -15.46 -10.51
C TRP A 298 -15.81 -15.75 -10.24
N THR A 299 -15.06 -16.18 -11.25
CA THR A 299 -13.64 -16.55 -11.10
C THR A 299 -12.78 -15.37 -10.59
N PRO A 300 -12.83 -14.17 -11.21
CA PRO A 300 -12.16 -12.98 -10.67
C PRO A 300 -12.52 -12.68 -9.21
N MET A 301 -13.81 -12.77 -8.86
CA MET A 301 -14.27 -12.51 -7.49
C MET A 301 -13.73 -13.53 -6.48
N GLN A 302 -13.64 -14.81 -6.85
CA GLN A 302 -13.00 -15.83 -6.00
C GLN A 302 -11.51 -15.54 -5.78
N LYS A 303 -10.79 -15.12 -6.82
CA LYS A 303 -9.37 -14.77 -6.71
C LYS A 303 -9.16 -13.52 -5.85
N MET A 304 -10.01 -12.50 -6.00
CA MET A 304 -10.02 -11.32 -5.14
C MET A 304 -10.23 -11.72 -3.67
N LYS A 305 -11.21 -12.57 -3.36
CA LYS A 305 -11.45 -13.06 -1.99
C LYS A 305 -10.23 -13.75 -1.39
N ARG A 306 -9.55 -14.59 -2.17
CA ARG A 306 -8.32 -15.27 -1.73
C ARG A 306 -7.21 -14.27 -1.40
N ARG A 307 -7.00 -13.27 -2.27
CA ARG A 307 -6.02 -12.19 -2.02
C ARG A 307 -6.38 -11.39 -0.76
N ASP A 308 -7.66 -11.08 -0.57
CA ASP A 308 -8.17 -10.39 0.61
C ASP A 308 -7.90 -11.16 1.91
N ASP A 309 -8.14 -12.47 1.90
CA ASP A 309 -7.87 -13.35 3.03
C ASP A 309 -6.39 -13.38 3.38
N LYS A 310 -5.51 -13.39 2.38
CA LYS A 310 -4.06 -13.31 2.58
C LYS A 310 -3.67 -11.97 3.20
N TYR A 311 -4.21 -10.85 2.73
CA TYR A 311 -3.98 -9.55 3.36
C TYR A 311 -4.45 -9.52 4.81
N ALA A 312 -5.64 -10.02 5.09
CA ALA A 312 -6.16 -10.09 6.45
C ALA A 312 -5.29 -10.98 7.35
N ALA A 313 -4.84 -12.15 6.85
CA ALA A 313 -3.96 -13.05 7.59
C ALA A 313 -2.59 -12.43 7.87
N ALA A 314 -1.95 -11.85 6.85
CA ALA A 314 -0.63 -11.22 6.98
C ALA A 314 -0.66 -10.05 7.98
N ARG A 315 -1.73 -9.23 7.95
CA ARG A 315 -1.92 -8.15 8.92
C ARG A 315 -2.18 -8.65 10.34
N ARG A 316 -2.96 -9.72 10.51
CA ARG A 316 -3.16 -10.34 11.84
C ARG A 316 -1.85 -10.86 12.42
N ALA A 317 -0.97 -11.38 11.58
CA ALA A 317 0.35 -11.86 12.00
C ALA A 317 1.31 -10.70 12.31
N ALA A 318 1.29 -9.62 11.53
CA ALA A 318 2.24 -8.51 11.67
C ALA A 318 1.83 -7.46 12.71
N PHE A 319 0.54 -7.22 12.90
CA PHE A 319 0.04 -6.11 13.71
C PHE A 319 -0.77 -6.57 14.91
N THR A 320 -0.56 -5.90 16.04
CA THR A 320 -1.19 -6.24 17.33
C THR A 320 -2.49 -5.48 17.58
N THR A 321 -2.68 -4.33 16.93
CA THR A 321 -3.83 -3.44 17.11
C THR A 321 -4.84 -3.54 15.97
N ASP A 322 -6.12 -3.25 16.25
CA ASP A 322 -7.17 -3.26 15.23
C ASP A 322 -6.96 -2.17 14.16
N VAL A 323 -6.49 -0.99 14.56
CA VAL A 323 -6.14 0.09 13.63
C VAL A 323 -4.97 -0.32 12.72
N GLY A 324 -4.00 -1.08 13.22
CA GLY A 324 -2.89 -1.59 12.42
C GLY A 324 -3.32 -2.64 11.39
N ARG A 325 -4.37 -3.41 11.72
CA ARG A 325 -4.93 -4.50 10.89
C ARG A 325 -5.96 -4.04 9.87
N THR A 326 -6.63 -2.92 10.11
CA THR A 326 -7.71 -2.42 9.25
C THR A 326 -7.13 -1.79 7.97
N TYR A 327 -7.79 -2.04 6.84
CA TYR A 327 -7.46 -1.44 5.55
C TYR A 327 -8.72 -1.25 4.71
N LEU A 328 -8.65 -0.32 3.76
CA LEU A 328 -9.70 -0.02 2.80
C LEU A 328 -9.57 -0.94 1.57
N ARG A 329 -10.69 -1.27 0.95
CA ARG A 329 -10.75 -2.08 -0.26
C ARG A 329 -11.41 -1.30 -1.39
N GLU A 330 -10.82 -1.37 -2.58
CA GLU A 330 -11.48 -0.96 -3.81
C GLU A 330 -11.63 -2.13 -4.77
N LEU A 331 -12.81 -2.21 -5.38
CA LEU A 331 -13.08 -3.05 -6.53
C LEU A 331 -12.83 -2.24 -7.81
N SER A 332 -11.77 -2.55 -8.55
CA SER A 332 -11.43 -1.89 -9.82
C SER A 332 -11.67 -2.82 -11.00
N ILE A 333 -12.34 -2.28 -12.02
CA ILE A 333 -12.59 -2.88 -13.34
C ILE A 333 -12.58 -1.81 -14.45
N ASP A 334 -11.92 -0.68 -14.16
CA ASP A 334 -11.89 0.51 -15.02
C ASP A 334 -10.94 0.38 -16.22
N GLU A 335 -10.01 -0.58 -16.19
CA GLU A 335 -9.09 -0.87 -17.31
C GLU A 335 -9.70 -1.85 -18.35
N LEU A 336 -10.95 -2.28 -18.19
CA LEU A 336 -11.64 -3.11 -19.19
C LEU A 336 -12.03 -2.29 -20.44
N PRO A 337 -12.03 -2.91 -21.64
CA PRO A 337 -12.57 -2.26 -22.81
C PRO A 337 -14.09 -2.06 -22.68
N GLY A 338 -14.57 -0.87 -23.06
CA GLY A 338 -15.99 -0.51 -23.03
C GLY A 338 -16.44 0.14 -21.73
N LEU A 339 -17.76 0.19 -21.52
CA LEU A 339 -18.37 0.75 -20.31
C LEU A 339 -18.90 -0.36 -19.41
N THR A 340 -18.65 -0.27 -18.11
CA THR A 340 -19.25 -1.19 -17.15
C THR A 340 -20.74 -0.88 -17.01
N THR A 341 -21.59 -1.89 -17.16
CA THR A 341 -23.04 -1.72 -16.98
C THR A 341 -23.41 -1.66 -15.50
N PRO A 342 -24.51 -0.96 -15.12
CA PRO A 342 -25.02 -0.95 -13.74
C PRO A 342 -25.26 -2.35 -13.18
N GLU A 343 -25.72 -3.29 -14.00
CA GLU A 343 -25.97 -4.69 -13.64
C GLU A 343 -24.69 -5.43 -13.27
N THR A 344 -23.60 -5.20 -14.04
CA THR A 344 -22.29 -5.77 -13.76
C THR A 344 -21.76 -5.26 -12.42
N THR A 345 -21.81 -3.93 -12.20
CA THR A 345 -21.42 -3.31 -10.93
C THR A 345 -22.24 -3.86 -9.76
N ALA A 346 -23.56 -4.01 -9.91
CA ALA A 346 -24.43 -4.49 -8.84
C ALA A 346 -24.17 -5.95 -8.48
N ILE A 347 -23.95 -6.84 -9.46
CA ILE A 347 -23.59 -8.24 -9.19
C ILE A 347 -22.25 -8.31 -8.46
N MET A 348 -21.24 -7.57 -8.90
CA MET A 348 -19.92 -7.62 -8.27
C MET A 348 -19.93 -7.04 -6.86
N LEU A 349 -20.62 -5.92 -6.62
CA LEU A 349 -20.80 -5.37 -5.27
C LEU A 349 -21.61 -6.33 -4.36
N ALA A 350 -22.65 -6.97 -4.88
CA ALA A 350 -23.39 -7.99 -4.15
C ALA A 350 -22.49 -9.18 -3.78
N LEU A 351 -21.63 -9.63 -4.69
CA LEU A 351 -20.64 -10.68 -4.42
C LEU A 351 -19.60 -10.26 -3.38
N CYS A 352 -19.13 -9.00 -3.38
CA CYS A 352 -18.25 -8.49 -2.33
C CYS A 352 -18.86 -8.70 -0.94
N GLU A 353 -20.15 -8.37 -0.78
CA GLU A 353 -20.84 -8.54 0.50
C GLU A 353 -21.13 -10.01 0.82
N VAL A 354 -21.61 -10.79 -0.15
CA VAL A 354 -21.94 -12.22 0.04
C VAL A 354 -20.70 -13.04 0.40
N LEU A 355 -19.55 -12.70 -0.17
CA LEU A 355 -18.27 -13.35 0.09
C LEU A 355 -17.57 -12.78 1.34
N GLY A 356 -18.15 -11.82 2.06
CA GLY A 356 -17.58 -11.27 3.29
C GLY A 356 -16.36 -10.38 3.08
N MET A 357 -16.25 -9.73 1.92
CA MET A 357 -15.21 -8.77 1.56
C MET A 357 -15.83 -7.43 1.12
N PRO A 358 -16.58 -6.73 2.01
CA PRO A 358 -17.22 -5.48 1.66
C PRO A 358 -16.18 -4.43 1.24
N VAL A 359 -16.45 -3.74 0.13
CA VAL A 359 -15.55 -2.72 -0.41
C VAL A 359 -15.94 -1.33 0.04
N ASN A 360 -14.95 -0.44 0.13
CA ASN A 360 -15.13 0.97 0.45
C ASN A 360 -15.35 1.80 -0.81
N PHE A 361 -14.72 1.39 -1.92
CA PHE A 361 -14.76 2.09 -3.20
C PHE A 361 -14.98 1.10 -4.34
N VAL A 362 -15.45 1.64 -5.46
CA VAL A 362 -15.59 0.92 -6.72
C VAL A 362 -15.15 1.83 -7.86
N ALA A 363 -14.32 1.30 -8.76
CA ALA A 363 -13.86 1.97 -9.96
C ALA A 363 -14.37 1.20 -11.20
N PRO A 364 -15.59 1.50 -11.67
CA PRO A 364 -16.10 0.94 -12.92
C PRO A 364 -15.54 1.71 -14.13
N ALA A 365 -15.55 1.07 -15.30
CA ALA A 365 -15.14 1.70 -16.55
C ALA A 365 -16.20 2.68 -17.04
N PHE A 366 -15.88 3.98 -16.99
CA PHE A 366 -16.70 5.07 -17.56
C PHE A 366 -16.15 5.63 -18.88
N GLY A 367 -15.03 5.09 -19.40
CA GLY A 367 -14.40 5.56 -20.64
C GLY A 367 -13.49 6.78 -20.47
N PHE A 368 -12.96 7.01 -19.27
CA PHE A 368 -11.97 8.06 -19.04
C PHE A 368 -10.66 7.78 -19.77
N GLN A 369 -10.11 8.81 -20.41
CA GLN A 369 -8.77 8.78 -20.98
C GLN A 369 -7.83 9.64 -20.14
N LYS A 370 -6.59 9.18 -20.01
CA LYS A 370 -5.56 9.89 -19.24
C LYS A 370 -5.28 11.26 -19.87
N ASN A 371 -5.28 12.30 -19.04
CA ASN A 371 -4.99 13.70 -19.40
C ASN A 371 -5.96 14.35 -20.40
N THR A 372 -7.13 13.75 -20.64
CA THR A 372 -8.16 14.32 -21.50
C THR A 372 -9.41 14.57 -20.66
N PRO A 373 -10.04 15.77 -20.71
CA PRO A 373 -11.32 15.98 -20.06
C PRO A 373 -12.35 14.99 -20.60
N TYR A 374 -13.29 14.57 -19.75
CA TYR A 374 -14.41 13.76 -20.20
C TYR A 374 -15.26 14.58 -21.19
N PRO A 375 -15.75 13.99 -22.30
CA PRO A 375 -16.64 14.72 -23.19
C PRO A 375 -17.91 15.16 -22.44
N ASP A 376 -18.26 16.44 -22.54
CA ASP A 376 -19.57 16.94 -22.11
C ASP A 376 -20.63 16.39 -23.08
N ASN A 377 -21.27 15.28 -22.72
CA ASN A 377 -22.36 14.67 -23.48
C ASN A 377 -23.65 14.62 -22.67
#